data_AF-A0A7X8HAA7-F1
#
_entry.id   AF-A0A7X8HAA7-F1
#
_cell.length_a   1.000
_cell.length_b   1.000
_cell.length_c   1.000
_cell.angle_alpha   90.00
_cell.angle_beta   90.00
_cell.angle_gamma   90.00
#
_symmetry.space_group_name_H-M   'P 1'
#
loop_
_entity.id
_entity.type
_entity.pdbx_description
1 polymer ?
#
loop_
_entity_poly.entity_id
_entity_poly.type
_entity_poly.pdbx_seq_one_letter_code
_entity_poly.pdbx_strand_id
1 'polypeptide(L)'
;YGGKAYSEFIFLQDLDNIIPIGLHFGMFFHVEDEVLSLESSFFRTMPQDMDRFLINTVLAGVGIRQQMGRRSSLNMTFLWALNDHGYGIYGNPEIRISFMF
;
A
#
# COMPACT_ATOMS: atom_id res chain seq x y z
N TYR A 1 2.92 9.19 -14.94
CA TYR A 1 4.14 8.41 -14.61
C TYR A 1 4.52 8.71 -13.19
N GLY A 2 5.14 7.78 -12.46
CA GLY A 2 5.47 8.02 -11.07
C GLY A 2 6.47 7.02 -10.53
N GLY A 3 7.06 7.36 -9.40
CA GLY A 3 7.91 6.48 -8.62
C GLY A 3 7.24 6.18 -7.29
N LYS A 4 7.47 4.97 -6.77
CA LYS A 4 7.05 4.62 -5.42
C LYS A 4 8.17 3.90 -4.68
N ALA A 5 8.27 4.19 -3.40
CA ALA A 5 9.12 3.48 -2.48
C ALA A 5 8.26 3.01 -1.31
N TYR A 6 8.49 1.79 -0.85
CA TYR A 6 7.75 1.26 0.30
C TYR A 6 8.71 0.55 1.26
N SER A 7 8.27 0.44 2.50
CA SER A 7 8.95 -0.28 3.57
C SER A 7 7.94 -1.12 4.33
N GLU A 8 8.28 -2.39 4.52
CA GLU A 8 7.48 -3.35 5.28
C GLU A 8 8.23 -3.74 6.55
N PHE A 9 7.58 -3.58 7.70
CA PHE A 9 8.10 -4.02 8.98
C PHE A 9 7.28 -5.19 9.50
N ILE A 10 7.86 -6.40 9.45
CA ILE A 10 7.22 -7.63 9.93
C ILE A 10 7.39 -7.68 11.45
N PHE A 11 6.30 -7.52 12.19
CA PHE A 11 6.30 -7.59 13.65
C PHE A 11 5.83 -8.95 14.18
N LEU A 12 5.03 -9.67 13.39
CA LEU A 12 4.67 -11.06 13.67
C LEU A 12 5.03 -11.89 12.45
N GLN A 13 6.02 -12.77 12.59
CA GLN A 13 6.46 -13.60 11.48
C GLN A 13 5.59 -14.84 11.32
N ASP A 14 5.18 -15.46 12.43
CA ASP A 14 4.36 -16.67 12.42
C ASP A 14 3.50 -16.75 13.69
N LEU A 15 2.17 -16.74 13.50
CA LEU A 15 1.19 -16.93 14.56
C LEU A 15 1.18 -18.37 15.08
N ASP A 16 1.61 -19.36 14.28
CA ASP A 16 1.67 -20.76 14.68
C ASP A 16 2.61 -20.98 15.87
N ASN A 17 3.64 -20.13 16.00
CA ASN A 17 4.53 -20.12 17.17
C ASN A 17 3.83 -19.71 18.48
N ILE A 18 2.68 -19.03 18.40
CA ILE A 18 1.91 -18.56 19.57
C ILE A 18 0.71 -19.48 19.79
N ILE A 19 -0.03 -19.79 18.71
CA ILE A 19 -1.23 -20.63 18.74
C ILE A 19 -1.03 -21.71 17.66
N PRO A 20 -0.64 -22.95 18.04
CA PRO A 20 -0.30 -24.00 17.09
C PRO A 20 -1.56 -24.62 16.47
N ILE A 21 -2.14 -23.92 15.51
CA ILE A 21 -3.33 -24.34 14.74
C ILE A 21 -2.98 -24.75 13.31
N GLY A 22 -1.69 -24.81 12.96
CA GLY A 22 -1.20 -25.21 11.64
C GLY A 22 -1.37 -24.13 10.57
N LEU A 23 -1.50 -22.87 10.97
CA LEU A 23 -1.74 -21.73 10.09
C LEU A 23 -0.57 -20.74 10.17
N HIS A 24 0.27 -20.74 9.13
CA HIS A 24 1.42 -19.82 9.01
C HIS A 24 0.97 -18.45 8.50
N PHE A 25 0.45 -17.64 9.42
CA PHE A 25 0.13 -16.23 9.19
C PHE A 25 1.14 -15.31 9.88
N GLY A 26 1.64 -14.34 9.14
CA GLY A 26 2.39 -13.20 9.65
C GLY A 26 1.58 -11.91 9.58
N MET A 27 1.99 -10.91 10.35
CA MET A 27 1.48 -9.55 10.28
C MET A 27 2.63 -8.56 10.11
N PHE A 28 2.39 -7.52 9.34
CA PHE A 28 3.37 -6.49 9.05
C PHE A 28 2.74 -5.10 9.02
N PHE A 29 3.54 -4.09 9.34
CA PHE A 29 3.25 -2.70 9.03
C PHE A 29 3.79 -2.39 7.63
N HIS A 30 3.05 -1.57 6.88
CA HIS A 30 3.42 -1.14 5.55
C HIS A 30 3.35 0.38 5.49
N VAL A 31 4.44 1.01 5.04
CA VAL A 31 4.50 2.44 4.75
C VAL A 31 4.98 2.60 3.31
N GLU A 32 4.23 3.34 2.52
CA GLU A 32 4.51 3.62 1.12
C GLU A 32 4.53 5.12 0.90
N ASP A 33 5.53 5.59 0.18
CA ASP A 33 5.63 6.95 -0.33
C ASP A 33 5.60 6.90 -1.85
N GLU A 34 4.60 7.55 -2.45
CA GLU A 34 4.38 7.54 -3.87
C GLU A 34 4.39 8.96 -4.44
N VAL A 35 5.16 9.16 -5.50
CA VAL A 35 5.20 10.40 -6.28
C VAL A 35 4.61 10.14 -7.66
N LEU A 36 3.46 10.72 -7.95
CA LEU A 36 2.75 10.60 -9.21
C LEU A 36 2.78 11.91 -9.99
N SER A 37 3.21 11.85 -11.25
CA SER A 37 2.96 12.87 -12.26
C SER A 37 1.62 12.59 -12.92
N LEU A 38 0.63 13.42 -12.59
CA LEU A 38 -0.72 13.40 -13.12
C LEU A 38 -0.92 14.51 -14.15
N GLU A 39 -1.86 14.28 -15.05
CA GLU A 39 -2.21 15.21 -16.12
C GLU A 39 -3.46 16.00 -15.70
N SER A 40 -3.39 17.32 -15.80
CA SER A 40 -4.41 18.23 -15.26
C SER A 40 -5.77 18.08 -15.96
N SER A 41 -5.78 17.59 -17.20
CA SER A 41 -6.99 17.34 -17.99
C SER A 41 -7.99 16.37 -17.34
N PHE A 42 -7.52 15.49 -16.45
CA PHE A 42 -8.38 14.52 -15.74
C PHE A 42 -8.99 15.07 -14.44
N PHE A 43 -8.53 16.22 -13.94
CA PHE A 43 -8.94 16.76 -12.64
C PHE A 43 -9.57 18.16 -12.79
N ARG A 44 -10.87 18.29 -12.46
CA ARG A 44 -11.66 19.52 -12.67
C ARG A 44 -11.28 20.72 -11.79
N THR A 45 -10.47 20.52 -10.75
CA THR A 45 -10.33 21.48 -9.63
C THR A 45 -8.96 22.18 -9.53
N MET A 46 -8.17 22.21 -10.61
CA MET A 46 -6.77 22.72 -10.58
C MET A 46 -6.52 23.90 -11.53
N PRO A 47 -5.47 24.71 -11.29
CA PRO A 47 -5.13 25.86 -12.13
C PRO A 47 -4.86 25.38 -13.56
N GLN A 48 -5.56 25.97 -14.53
CA GLN A 48 -5.54 25.59 -15.95
C GLN A 48 -4.20 25.87 -16.66
N ASP A 49 -3.17 26.29 -15.92
CA ASP A 49 -1.91 26.82 -16.48
C ASP A 49 -0.77 25.79 -16.56
N MET A 50 -0.98 24.54 -16.12
CA MET A 50 0.02 23.46 -16.23
C MET A 50 -0.57 22.16 -16.76
N ASP A 51 0.04 21.58 -17.81
CA ASP A 51 -0.38 20.31 -18.41
C ASP A 51 -0.22 19.12 -17.44
N ARG A 52 0.81 19.15 -16.58
CA ARG A 52 1.13 18.07 -15.64
C ARG A 52 1.57 18.63 -14.29
N PHE A 53 1.24 17.91 -13.24
CA PHE A 53 1.61 18.25 -11.87
C PHE A 53 2.07 17.00 -11.12
N LEU A 54 2.93 17.22 -10.12
CA LEU A 54 3.47 16.17 -9.27
C LEU A 54 2.70 16.19 -7.95
N ILE A 55 2.17 15.03 -7.57
CA ILE A 55 1.61 14.80 -6.25
C ILE A 55 2.50 13.79 -5.53
N ASN A 56 2.73 14.07 -4.25
CA ASN A 56 3.29 13.11 -3.32
C ASN A 56 2.18 12.65 -2.37
N THR A 57 1.99 11.34 -2.29
CA THR A 57 1.01 10.70 -1.41
C THR A 57 1.73 9.69 -0.52
N VAL A 58 1.59 9.88 0.79
CA VAL A 58 2.09 8.94 1.78
C VAL A 58 0.93 8.04 2.21
N LEU A 59 1.11 6.72 2.09
CA LEU A 59 0.19 5.72 2.56
C LEU A 59 0.81 4.94 3.72
N ALA A 60 0.02 4.63 4.73
CA ALA A 60 0.45 3.77 5.83
C ALA A 60 -0.66 2.82 6.22
N GLY A 61 -0.28 1.65 6.72
CA GLY A 61 -1.25 0.70 7.21
C GLY A 61 -0.64 -0.63 7.64
N VAL A 62 -1.49 -1.65 7.64
CA VAL A 62 -1.17 -2.98 8.18
C VAL A 62 -1.57 -4.05 7.19
N GLY A 63 -0.83 -5.14 7.18
CA GLY A 63 -1.12 -6.28 6.35
C GLY A 63 -0.93 -7.60 7.05
N ILE A 64 -1.62 -8.61 6.50
CA ILE A 64 -1.46 -10.00 6.85
C ILE A 64 -0.72 -10.71 5.71
N ARG A 65 0.19 -11.59 6.07
CA ARG A 65 0.97 -12.41 5.15
C ARG A 65 0.63 -13.87 5.39
N GLN A 66 0.01 -14.51 4.42
CA GLN A 66 -0.23 -15.95 4.42
C GLN A 66 0.89 -16.65 3.66
N GLN A 67 1.66 -17.49 4.35
CA GLN A 67 2.68 -18.29 3.69
C GLN A 67 2.03 -19.51 3.02
N MET A 68 2.09 -19.58 1.69
CA MET A 68 1.48 -20.68 0.90
C MET A 68 2.50 -21.74 0.45
N GLY A 69 3.80 -21.45 0.59
CA GLY A 69 4.88 -22.37 0.27
C GLY A 69 6.23 -21.93 0.85
N ARG A 70 7.32 -22.60 0.44
CA ARG A 70 8.68 -22.26 0.90
C ARG A 70 9.17 -20.89 0.41
N ARG A 71 8.66 -20.39 -0.72
CA ARG A 71 9.06 -19.11 -1.33
C ARG A 71 7.89 -18.21 -1.71
N SER A 72 6.67 -18.74 -1.74
CA SER A 72 5.49 -17.96 -2.08
C SER A 72 4.71 -17.50 -0.84
N SER A 73 4.23 -16.26 -0.89
CA SER A 73 3.29 -15.74 0.09
C SER A 73 2.22 -14.88 -0.56
N LEU A 74 1.02 -14.91 0.03
CA LEU A 74 -0.06 -14.00 -0.27
C LEU A 74 -0.07 -12.92 0.80
N ASN A 75 0.05 -11.67 0.38
CA ASN A 75 0.00 -10.52 1.28
C ASN A 75 -1.29 -9.75 1.02
N MET A 76 -2.05 -9.50 2.07
CA MET A 76 -3.22 -8.62 2.04
C MET A 76 -2.93 -7.42 2.93
N THR A 77 -2.97 -6.21 2.36
CA THR A 77 -2.59 -4.97 3.03
C THR A 77 -3.77 -4.01 3.00
N PHE A 78 -4.05 -3.39 4.14
CA PHE A 78 -4.98 -2.29 4.29
C PHE A 78 -4.16 -1.02 4.46
N LEU A 79 -4.36 -0.06 3.57
CA LEU A 79 -3.59 1.19 3.50
C LEU A 79 -4.53 2.38 3.64
N TRP A 80 -4.06 3.40 4.34
CA TRP A 80 -4.74 4.69 4.45
C TRP A 80 -3.81 5.77 3.91
N ALA A 81 -4.33 6.63 3.03
CA ALA A 81 -3.62 7.82 2.60
C ALA A 81 -3.58 8.81 3.77
N LEU A 82 -2.38 9.06 4.31
CA LEU A 82 -2.17 10.02 5.40
C LEU A 82 -2.24 11.46 4.91
N ASN A 83 -1.94 11.66 3.62
CA ASN A 83 -2.01 12.95 2.96
C ASN A 83 -2.88 12.82 1.72
N ASP A 84 -4.19 12.95 1.92
CA ASP A 84 -5.16 13.02 0.82
C ASP A 84 -5.27 14.48 0.36
N HIS A 85 -4.77 14.76 -0.84
CA HIS A 85 -4.88 16.09 -1.46
C HIS A 85 -6.31 16.38 -1.97
N GLY A 86 -7.29 15.54 -1.65
CA GLY A 86 -8.70 15.73 -2.00
C GLY A 86 -9.02 15.43 -3.46
N TYR A 87 -8.06 14.84 -4.18
CA TYR A 87 -8.20 14.48 -5.60
C TYR A 87 -8.83 13.10 -5.80
N GLY A 88 -9.13 12.38 -4.71
CA GLY A 88 -9.82 11.09 -4.77
C GLY A 88 -9.04 10.01 -5.52
N ILE A 89 -7.70 10.12 -5.54
CA ILE A 89 -6.81 9.18 -6.24
C ILE A 89 -6.84 7.81 -5.56
N TYR A 90 -6.99 7.79 -4.24
CA TYR A 90 -7.02 6.60 -3.42
C TYR A 90 -8.33 6.52 -2.63
N GLY A 91 -8.86 5.30 -2.52
CA GLY A 91 -9.92 5.01 -1.56
C GLY A 91 -9.32 4.95 -0.15
N ASN A 92 -10.03 5.45 0.86
CA ASN A 92 -9.61 5.37 2.25
C ASN A 92 -10.61 4.51 3.04
N PRO A 93 -10.33 3.22 3.32
CA PRO A 93 -9.07 2.51 3.10
C PRO A 93 -8.89 1.92 1.68
N GLU A 94 -7.64 1.79 1.26
CA GLU A 94 -7.18 1.10 0.07
C GLU A 94 -6.83 -0.35 0.45
N ILE A 95 -7.43 -1.33 -0.24
CA ILE A 95 -7.17 -2.75 0.02
C ILE A 95 -6.31 -3.31 -1.12
N ARG A 96 -5.12 -3.81 -0.78
CA ARG A 96 -4.16 -4.35 -1.74
C ARG A 96 -3.89 -5.83 -1.48
N ILE A 97 -4.02 -6.64 -2.51
CA ILE A 97 -3.64 -8.06 -2.49
C ILE A 97 -2.40 -8.22 -3.37
N SER A 98 -1.36 -8.86 -2.86
CA SER A 98 -0.08 -9.04 -3.53
C SER A 98 0.39 -10.48 -3.40
N PHE A 99 0.89 -11.03 -4.51
CA PHE A 99 1.49 -12.36 -4.54
C PHE A 99 3.01 -12.19 -4.63
N MET A 100 3.72 -12.70 -3.63
CA MET A 100 5.18 -12.80 -3.63
C MET A 100 5.57 -14.21 -4.07
N PHE A 101 6.56 -14.32 -4.95
CA PHE A 101 7.06 -15.55 -5.56
C PHE A 101 8.55 -15.76 -5.28
#